data_AF-A0A1G2ZY63-F1
#
_entry.id   AF-A0A1G2ZY63-F1
#
_cell.length_a   1.000
_cell.length_b   1.000
_cell.length_c   1.000
_cell.angle_alpha   90.00
_cell.angle_beta   90.00
_cell.angle_gamma   90.00
#
_symmetry.space_group_name_H-M   'P 1'
#
loop_
_entity.id
_entity.type
_entity.pdbx_description
1 polymer ?
#
loop_
_entity_poly.entity_id
_entity_poly.type
_entity_poly.pdbx_seq_one_letter_code
_entity_poly.pdbx_strand_id
1 'polypeptide(L)' 'MQMSGPDKMLLGKGRVVRNFDTPPAGGCRTSVELEIDGPPDPCDTKGFHQLFIYGDHVRQFKAFAQLYGITCEHI' A
#
# COMPACT_ATOMS: atom_id res chain seq x y z
N MET A 1 -2.63 -16.87 7.12
CA MET A 1 -1.84 -15.72 6.63
C MET A 1 -0.95 -15.28 7.77
N GLN A 2 0.38 -15.39 7.63
CA GLN A 2 1.31 -15.06 8.71
C GLN A 2 1.68 -13.58 8.64
N MET A 3 1.56 -12.85 9.76
CA MET A 3 1.99 -11.46 9.84
C MET A 3 3.52 -11.40 9.82
N SER A 4 4.10 -10.46 9.07
CA SER A 4 5.55 -10.36 8.86
C SER A 4 6.35 -9.91 10.08
N GLY A 5 5.68 -9.51 11.18
CA GLY A 5 6.34 -8.94 12.35
C GLY A 5 6.54 -7.42 12.25
N PRO A 6 6.90 -6.76 13.37
CA PRO A 6 7.05 -5.30 13.43
C PRO A 6 8.38 -4.78 12.84
N ASP A 7 9.32 -5.67 12.55
CA ASP A 7 10.68 -5.39 12.07
C ASP A 7 10.79 -5.32 10.54
N LYS A 8 9.67 -5.51 9.83
CA LYS A 8 9.60 -5.50 8.37
C LYS A 8 8.46 -4.62 7.85
N MET A 9 8.75 -3.83 6.84
CA MET A 9 7.80 -3.00 6.11
C MET A 9 7.85 -3.33 4.62
N LEU A 10 6.70 -3.73 4.07
CA LEU A 10 6.51 -3.80 2.63
C LEU A 10 6.17 -2.40 2.11
N LEU A 11 6.96 -1.88 1.19
CA LEU A 11 6.88 -0.51 0.71
C LEU A 11 6.96 -0.47 -0.82
N GLY A 12 5.90 0.02 -1.43
CA GLY A 12 5.85 0.35 -2.85
C GLY A 12 5.29 1.74 -3.08
N LYS A 13 5.14 2.09 -4.34
CA LYS A 13 4.39 3.27 -4.76
C LYS A 13 3.36 2.88 -5.80
N GLY A 14 2.43 3.78 -6.03
CA GLY A 14 1.40 3.58 -7.02
C GLY A 14 0.76 4.88 -7.41
N ARG A 15 -0.26 4.77 -8.24
CA ARG A 15 -1.02 5.90 -8.74
C ARG A 15 -2.50 5.55 -8.68
N VAL A 16 -3.29 6.51 -8.21
CA VAL A 16 -4.75 6.43 -8.34
C VAL A 16 -5.10 6.59 -9.81
N VAL A 17 -5.78 5.59 -10.36
CA VAL A 17 -6.22 5.59 -11.77
C VAL A 17 -7.61 6.19 -11.89
N ARG A 18 -8.50 5.83 -10.95
CA ARG A 18 -9.85 6.38 -10.82
C ARG A 18 -10.42 6.10 -9.44
N ASN A 19 -11.57 6.71 -9.16
CA ASN A 19 -12.46 6.31 -8.08
C ASN A 19 -13.74 5.75 -8.71
N PHE A 20 -14.14 4.54 -8.34
CA PHE A 20 -15.38 3.95 -8.81
C PHE A 20 -16.60 4.72 -8.28
N ASP A 21 -17.61 4.87 -9.14
CA ASP A 21 -18.93 5.30 -8.69
C ASP A 21 -19.51 4.22 -7.79
N THR A 22 -19.69 4.54 -6.52
CA THR A 22 -20.26 3.62 -5.55
C THR A 22 -21.79 3.64 -5.62
N PRO A 23 -22.46 2.48 -5.60
CA PRO A 23 -23.91 2.39 -5.54
C PRO A 23 -24.48 3.18 -4.33
N PRO A 24 -25.76 3.60 -4.39
CA PRO A 24 -26.39 4.38 -3.31
C PRO A 24 -26.52 3.61 -1.98
N ALA A 25 -26.23 2.30 -1.97
CA ALA A 25 -26.21 1.45 -0.79
C ALA A 25 -24.80 0.88 -0.54
N GLY A 26 -24.42 0.75 0.74
CA GLY A 26 -23.10 0.26 1.15
C GLY A 26 -22.13 1.35 1.65
N GLY A 27 -22.65 2.56 1.91
CA GLY A 27 -21.93 3.65 2.59
C GLY A 27 -21.06 4.51 1.66
N CYS A 28 -20.72 5.71 2.15
CA CYS A 28 -19.76 6.60 1.49
C CYS A 28 -18.37 5.96 1.56
N ARG A 29 -17.82 5.56 0.40
CA ARG A 29 -16.50 4.92 0.32
C ARG A 29 -15.67 5.62 -0.74
N THR A 30 -14.39 5.84 -0.42
CA THR A 30 -13.37 6.14 -1.42
C THR A 30 -12.95 4.81 -2.03
N SER A 31 -13.50 4.48 -3.20
CA SER A 31 -13.31 3.21 -3.90
C SER A 31 -12.31 3.40 -5.02
N VAL A 32 -11.03 3.50 -4.68
CA VAL A 32 -9.96 3.77 -5.64
C VAL A 32 -9.54 2.51 -6.40
N GLU A 33 -9.30 2.67 -7.69
CA GLU A 33 -8.49 1.75 -8.48
C GLU A 33 -7.05 2.25 -8.49
N LEU A 34 -6.10 1.35 -8.22
CA LEU A 34 -4.69 1.68 -8.10
C LEU A 34 -3.89 0.90 -9.13
N GLU A 35 -2.97 1.60 -9.77
CA GLU A 35 -1.81 1.01 -10.42
C GLU A 35 -0.68 0.98 -9.37
N ILE A 36 -0.15 -0.20 -9.07
CA ILE A 36 0.93 -0.39 -8.08
C ILE A 36 2.19 -0.87 -8.78
N ASP A 37 3.36 -0.52 -8.24
CA ASP A 37 4.65 -0.83 -8.86
C ASP A 37 5.15 -2.26 -8.59
N GLY A 38 4.23 -3.21 -8.43
CA GLY A 38 4.50 -4.64 -8.17
C GLY A 38 3.42 -5.25 -7.28
N PRO A 39 3.28 -6.60 -7.26
CA PRO A 39 3.75 -7.59 -8.24
C PRO A 39 2.96 -7.51 -9.58
N PRO A 40 3.35 -8.27 -10.63
CA PRO A 40 2.67 -8.21 -11.93
C PRO A 40 1.17 -8.57 -11.89
N ASP A 41 0.80 -9.54 -11.06
CA ASP A 41 -0.60 -9.85 -10.73
C ASP A 41 -0.96 -9.18 -9.40
N PRO A 42 -1.90 -8.23 -9.35
CA PRO A 42 -2.35 -7.60 -8.10
C PRO A 42 -2.86 -8.59 -7.04
N CYS A 43 -3.25 -9.81 -7.43
CA CYS A 43 -3.65 -10.86 -6.49
C CYS A 43 -2.48 -11.38 -5.64
N ASP A 44 -1.24 -11.16 -6.09
CA ASP A 44 -0.03 -11.58 -5.38
C ASP A 44 0.43 -10.57 -4.32
N THR A 45 -0.14 -9.36 -4.29
CA THR A 45 0.18 -8.32 -3.30
C THR A 45 -0.05 -8.84 -1.88
N LYS A 46 0.96 -8.71 -1.02
CA LYS A 46 0.88 -9.21 0.35
C LYS A 46 0.17 -8.22 1.28
N GLY A 47 -0.45 -8.77 2.33
CA GLY A 47 -1.14 -8.01 3.36
C GLY A 47 -2.59 -7.68 2.99
N PHE A 48 -3.52 -8.10 3.85
CA PHE A 48 -4.95 -7.79 3.70
C PHE A 48 -5.28 -6.35 4.09
N HIS A 49 -4.58 -5.81 5.09
CA HIS A 49 -4.68 -4.40 5.47
C HIS A 49 -3.51 -3.64 4.87
N GLN A 50 -3.84 -2.78 3.90
CA GLN A 50 -2.87 -1.95 3.19
C GLN A 50 -3.14 -0.49 3.54
N LEU A 51 -2.06 0.29 3.68
CA LEU A 51 -2.14 1.72 3.92
C LEU A 51 -1.73 2.46 2.65
N PHE A 52 -2.67 3.18 2.05
CA PHE A 52 -2.41 4.05 0.91
C PHE A 52 -2.33 5.50 1.37
N ILE A 53 -1.23 6.17 1.06
CA ILE A 53 -0.99 7.57 1.42
C ILE A 53 -0.76 8.36 0.12
N TYR A 54 -1.52 9.43 -0.06
CA TYR A 54 -1.39 10.27 -1.24
C TYR A 54 -0.08 11.09 -1.21
N GLY A 55 0.64 11.07 -2.33
CA GLY A 55 1.94 11.73 -2.52
C GLY A 55 3.11 10.75 -2.63
N ASP A 56 4.28 11.25 -3.07
CA ASP A 56 5.51 10.46 -3.12
C ASP A 56 6.29 10.57 -1.80
N HIS A 57 6.11 9.57 -0.94
CA HIS A 57 6.71 9.51 0.39
C HIS A 57 7.70 8.34 0.56
N VAL A 58 8.07 7.66 -0.51
CA VAL A 58 8.92 6.45 -0.45
C VAL A 58 10.23 6.74 0.28
N ARG A 59 10.84 7.90 0.03
CA ARG A 59 12.09 8.31 0.69
C ARG A 59 11.90 8.50 2.20
N GLN A 60 10.79 9.12 2.62
CA GLN A 60 10.47 9.40 4.01
C GLN A 60 10.26 8.09 4.78
N PHE A 61 9.55 7.12 4.19
CA PHE A 61 9.35 5.81 4.80
C PHE A 61 10.65 5.00 4.88
N LYS A 62 11.53 5.06 3.87
CA LYS A 62 12.86 4.46 3.95
C LYS A 62 13.71 5.08 5.07
N ALA A 63 13.66 6.40 5.23
CA ALA A 63 14.37 7.09 6.30
C ALA A 63 13.80 6.73 7.69
N PHE A 64 12.47 6.63 7.82
CA PHE A 64 11.82 6.14 9.03
C PHE A 64 12.27 4.72 9.37
N ALA A 65 12.25 3.82 8.39
CA ALA A 65 12.66 2.44 8.60
C ALA A 65 14.12 2.34 9.05
N GLN A 66 15.02 3.13 8.43
CA GLN A 66 16.41 3.22 8.84
C GLN A 66 16.57 3.68 10.29
N LEU A 67 15.83 4.71 10.72
CA LEU A 67 15.89 5.24 12.08
C LEU A 67 15.49 4.20 13.14
N TYR A 68 14.51 3.35 12.83
CA TYR A 68 13.96 2.36 13.75
C TYR A 68 14.50 0.94 13.56
N GLY A 69 15.45 0.72 12.64
CA GLY A 69 15.99 -0.61 12.35
C GLY A 69 14.99 -1.56 11.68
N ILE A 70 14.03 -1.02 10.93
CA ILE A 70 13.03 -1.79 10.19
C ILE A 70 13.58 -2.10 8.79
N THR A 71 13.42 -3.34 8.34
CA THR A 71 13.78 -3.74 6.98
C THR A 71 12.68 -3.30 6.01
N CYS A 72 13.07 -2.54 4.98
CA CYS A 72 12.17 -2.23 3.86
C CYS A 72 12.33 -3.26 2.74
N GLU A 73 11.22 -3.87 2.34
CA GLU A 73 11.15 -4.70 1.14
C GLU A 73 10.15 -4.10 0.15
N HIS A 74 10.43 -4.25 -1.13
CA HIS A 74 9.52 -3.81 -2.19
C HIS A 74 8.31 -4.76 -2.28
N ILE A 75 7.14 -4.23 -2.67
CA ILE A 75 5.86 -4.96 -2.70
C ILE A 75 5.73 -5.93 -3.87
#